data_AF-A0A9E5EYQ2-F1
#
_entry.id   AF-A0A9E5EYQ2-F1
#
_cell.length_a   1.000
_cell.length_b   1.000
_cell.length_c   1.000
_cell.angle_alpha   90.00
_cell.angle_beta   90.00
_cell.angle_gamma   90.00
#
_symmetry.space_group_name_H-M   'P 1'
#
loop_
_entity.id
_entity.type
_entity.pdbx_description
1 polymer ?
#
loop_
_entity_poly.entity_id
_entity_poly.type
_entity_poly.pdbx_seq_one_letter_code
_entity_poly.pdbx_strand_id
1 'polypeptide(L)' 'MEKLYAVITVGRQVDGEYVFIKTERAFKSAQKADALLKSLKTQYVTEDGKWKPQVISTSQGDATCQCEVGVFEIEADLE' A
#
# COMPACT_ATOMS: atom_id res chain seq x y z
N MET A 1 -9.88 23.82 1.42
CA MET A 1 -9.42 22.59 0.75
C MET A 1 -7.91 22.56 0.65
N GLU A 2 -7.27 21.76 1.49
CA GLU A 2 -5.86 21.38 1.37
C GLU A 2 -5.73 20.07 0.60
N LYS A 3 -4.62 19.91 -0.15
CA LYS A 3 -4.27 18.65 -0.80
C LYS A 3 -3.45 17.76 0.14
N LEU A 4 -3.88 16.53 0.29
CA LEU A 4 -3.20 15.47 1.02
C LEU A 4 -2.82 14.33 0.08
N TYR A 5 -1.72 13.66 0.40
CA TYR A 5 -1.18 12.53 -0.34
C TYR A 5 -1.13 11.33 0.59
N ALA A 6 -2.07 10.40 0.45
CA ALA A 6 -2.19 9.21 1.27
C ALA A 6 -1.52 8.01 0.60
N VAL A 7 -0.57 7.38 1.30
CA VAL A 7 0.06 6.13 0.88
C VAL A 7 -0.77 4.97 1.41
N ILE A 8 -1.22 4.08 0.52
CA ILE A 8 -2.04 2.92 0.85
C ILE A 8 -1.41 1.68 0.22
N THR A 9 -1.36 0.60 0.99
CA THR A 9 -0.98 -0.74 0.53
C THR A 9 -2.24 -1.58 0.36
N VAL A 10 -2.37 -2.24 -0.78
CA VAL A 10 -3.46 -3.17 -1.08
C VAL A 10 -2.87 -4.56 -1.30
N GLY A 11 -3.25 -5.52 -0.45
CA GLY A 11 -2.89 -6.92 -0.59
C GLY A 11 -4.06 -7.71 -1.16
N ARG A 12 -3.93 -8.27 -2.35
CA ARG A 12 -4.91 -9.18 -2.93
C ARG A 12 -4.45 -10.62 -2.74
N GLN A 13 -5.29 -11.44 -2.11
CA GLN A 13 -5.00 -12.86 -1.97
C GLN A 13 -4.93 -13.53 -3.35
N VAL A 14 -3.95 -14.42 -3.53
CA VAL A 14 -3.74 -15.16 -4.79
C VAL A 14 -4.97 -15.99 -5.16
N ASP A 15 -5.61 -16.62 -4.18
CA ASP A 15 -6.80 -17.47 -4.38
C ASP A 15 -8.11 -16.66 -4.48
N GLY A 16 -8.04 -15.32 -4.32
CA GLY A 16 -9.09 -14.39 -4.72
C GLY A 16 -10.21 -14.10 -3.71
N GLU A 17 -10.16 -14.65 -2.49
CA GLU A 17 -11.22 -14.44 -1.49
C GLU A 17 -11.04 -13.16 -0.67
N TYR A 18 -9.80 -12.75 -0.38
CA TYR A 18 -9.51 -11.60 0.47
C TYR A 18 -8.81 -10.43 -0.24
N VAL A 19 -9.21 -9.21 0.13
CA VAL A 19 -8.50 -7.97 -0.17
C VAL A 19 -8.22 -7.26 1.15
N PHE A 20 -6.94 -7.06 1.45
CA PHE A 20 -6.45 -6.34 2.61
C PHE A 20 -6.09 -4.91 2.20
N ILE A 21 -6.58 -3.93 2.95
CA ILE A 21 -6.22 -2.52 2.74
C ILE A 21 -5.53 -2.03 4.01
N LYS A 22 -4.31 -1.52 3.84
CA LYS A 22 -3.54 -0.91 4.92
C LYS A 22 -3.27 0.54 4.58
N THR A 23 -3.79 1.44 5.40
CA THR A 23 -3.43 2.85 5.38
C THR A 23 -2.03 2.99 5.99
N GLU A 24 -1.06 3.45 5.21
CA GLU A 24 0.32 3.61 5.69
C GLU A 24 0.48 4.97 6.37
N ARG A 25 0.34 6.06 5.60
CA ARG A 25 0.46 7.43 6.09
C ARG A 25 -0.05 8.46 5.08
N ALA A 26 -0.57 9.58 5.58
CA ALA A 26 -0.87 10.76 4.77
C ALA A 26 0.17 11.88 4.97
N PHE A 27 0.44 12.63 3.91
CA PHE A 27 1.37 13.75 3.89
C PHE A 27 0.74 14.98 3.24
N LYS A 28 1.11 16.19 3.70
CA LYS A 28 0.80 17.45 2.98
C LYS A 28 1.72 17.69 1.77
N SER A 29 2.74 16.86 1.57
CA SER A 29 3.76 17.01 0.52
C SER A 29 3.85 15.75 -0.34
N ALA A 30 3.71 15.91 -1.66
CA ALA A 30 3.83 14.83 -2.64
C ALA A 30 5.20 14.14 -2.58
N GLN A 31 6.28 14.91 -2.40
CA GLN A 31 7.64 14.38 -2.33
C GLN A 31 7.84 13.44 -1.14
N LYS A 32 7.23 13.74 0.02
CA LYS A 32 7.31 12.85 1.18
C LYS A 32 6.51 11.56 0.98
N ALA A 33 5.35 11.66 0.33
CA ALA A 33 4.55 10.48 -0.03
C ALA A 33 5.28 9.58 -1.03
N ASP A 34 5.92 10.17 -2.06
CA ASP A 34 6.71 9.44 -3.06
C ASP A 34 7.94 8.76 -2.44
N ALA A 35 8.61 9.40 -1.49
CA ALA A 35 9.72 8.79 -0.76
C ALA A 35 9.28 7.53 0.01
N LEU A 36 8.14 7.59 0.71
CA LEU A 36 7.59 6.42 1.39
C LEU A 36 7.14 5.34 0.40
N LEU A 37 6.45 5.73 -0.67
CA LEU A 37 6.03 4.83 -1.75
C LEU A 37 7.20 4.00 -2.29
N LYS A 38 8.31 4.67 -2.63
CA LYS A 38 9.52 4.00 -3.14
C LYS A 38 10.10 3.03 -2.11
N SER A 39 10.16 3.44 -0.84
CA SER A 39 10.65 2.58 0.23
C SER A 39 9.77 1.35 0.50
N LEU A 40 8.46 1.45 0.31
CA LEU A 40 7.53 0.33 0.50
C LEU A 40 7.52 -0.60 -0.72
N LYS A 41 7.59 -0.05 -1.94
CA LYS A 41 7.61 -0.85 -3.17
C LYS A 41 8.75 -1.88 -3.22
N THR A 42 9.92 -1.58 -2.65
CA THR A 42 11.04 -2.53 -2.60
C THR A 42 10.76 -3.78 -1.76
N GLN A 43 9.77 -3.72 -0.86
CA GLN A 43 9.34 -4.85 -0.03
C GLN A 43 8.47 -5.83 -0.82
N TYR A 44 7.72 -5.34 -1.81
CA TYR A 44 6.72 -6.11 -2.54
C TYR A 44 7.16 -6.53 -3.95
N VAL A 45 8.26 -5.99 -4.45
CA VAL A 45 8.80 -6.31 -5.76
C VAL A 45 10.26 -6.74 -5.64
N THR A 46 10.68 -7.73 -6.42
CA THR A 46 12.08 -8.12 -6.60
C THR A 46 12.82 -7.12 -7.49
N GLU A 47 14.16 -7.20 -7.51
CA GLU A 47 15.00 -6.35 -8.36
C GLU A 47 14.70 -6.54 -9.86
N ASP A 48 14.24 -7.73 -10.26
CA ASP A 48 13.80 -8.06 -11.63
C ASP A 48 12.32 -7.70 -11.91
N GLY A 49 11.67 -6.97 -11.01
CA GLY A 49 10.32 -6.45 -11.22
C GLY A 49 9.17 -7.45 -11.00
N LYS A 50 9.45 -8.61 -10.39
CA LYS A 50 8.42 -9.61 -10.07
C LYS A 50 7.80 -9.37 -8.69
N TRP A 51 6.54 -9.71 -8.54
CA TRP A 51 5.86 -9.67 -7.25
C TRP A 51 6.51 -10.62 -6.24
N LYS A 52 6.75 -10.13 -5.02
CA LYS A 52 7.10 -10.92 -3.84
C LYS A 52 5.81 -11.23 -3.05
N PRO A 53 5.33 -12.48 -3.05
CA PRO A 53 4.15 -12.84 -2.27
C PRO A 53 4.38 -12.53 -0.78
N GLN A 54 3.37 -11.95 -0.15
CA GLN A 54 3.36 -11.65 1.28
C GLN A 54 2.43 -12.63 1.98
N VAL A 55 2.89 -13.17 3.10
CA VAL A 55 2.05 -14.02 3.95
C VAL A 55 1.47 -13.14 5.04
N ILE A 56 0.14 -13.03 5.07
CA ILE A 56 -0.60 -12.28 6.07
C ILE A 56 -1.32 -13.29 6.97
N SER A 57 -0.96 -13.34 8.25
CA SER A 57 -1.63 -14.22 9.21
C SER A 57 -3.01 -13.65 9.56
N THR A 58 -4.04 -14.46 9.34
CA THR A 58 -5.43 -14.14 9.70
C THR A 58 -5.98 -15.14 10.71
N SER A 59 -7.15 -14.86 11.29
CA SER A 59 -7.83 -15.78 12.19
C SER A 59 -8.30 -17.08 11.53
N GLN A 60 -8.37 -17.12 10.20
CA GLN A 60 -8.79 -18.28 9.40
C GLN A 60 -7.60 -19.05 8.82
N GLY A 61 -6.37 -18.58 9.04
CA GLY A 61 -5.14 -19.12 8.47
C GLY A 61 -4.32 -18.05 7.76
N ASP A 62 -3.17 -18.48 7.23
CA ASP A 62 -2.28 -17.59 6.49
C ASP A 62 -2.81 -17.34 5.07
N ALA A 63 -2.90 -16.06 4.69
CA ALA A 63 -3.30 -15.64 3.35
C ALA A 63 -2.07 -15.19 2.56
N THR A 64 -1.77 -15.89 1.46
CA THR A 64 -0.71 -15.45 0.53
C THR A 64 -1.27 -14.39 -0.42
N CYS A 65 -0.66 -13.21 -0.40
CA CYS A 65 -1.14 -12.03 -1.11
C CYS A 65 -0.09 -11.44 -2.05
N GLN A 66 -0.56 -10.87 -3.16
CA GLN A 66 0.19 -9.92 -3.98
C GLN A 66 -0.13 -8.51 -3.49
N CYS A 67 0.90 -7.75 -3.11
CA CYS A 67 0.72 -6.45 -2.48
C CYS A 67 1.16 -5.31 -3.39
N GLU A 68 0.29 -4.35 -3.62
CA GLU A 68 0.54 -3.12 -4.37
C GLU A 68 0.56 -1.91 -3.43
N VAL A 69 1.36 -0.89 -3.74
CA VAL A 69 1.39 0.37 -2.98
C VAL A 69 1.13 1.53 -3.93
N GLY A 70 0.19 2.38 -3.53
CA GLY A 70 -0.20 3.57 -4.28
C GLY A 70 -0.19 4.84 -3.42
N VAL A 71 -0.16 5.99 -4.10
CA VAL A 71 -0.40 7.30 -3.51
C VAL A 71 -1.72 7.81 -4.06
N PHE A 72 -2.61 8.22 -3.17
CA PHE A 72 -3.90 8.81 -3.48
C PHE A 72 -3.87 10.30 -3.13
N GLU A 73 -4.26 11.14 -4.08
CA GLU A 73 -4.48 12.56 -3.85
C GLU A 73 -5.88 12.76 -3.28
N ILE A 74 -5.97 13.47 -2.17
CA ILE A 74 -7.20 13.73 -1.43
C ILE A 74 -7.32 15.23 -1.25
N GLU A 75 -8.45 15.81 -1.66
CA GLU A 75 -8.82 17.18 -1.31
C GLU A 75 -9.67 17.12 -0.03
N ALA A 76 -9.21 17.78 1.03
CA ALA A 76 -9.89 17.78 2.32
C ALA A 76 -9.94 19.20 2.91
N ASP A 77 -11.04 19.51 3.60
CA ASP A 77 -11.09 20.69 4.46
C ASP A 77 -10.54 20.30 5.82
N LEU A 78 -9.31 20.76 6.10
CA LEU A 78 -8.67 20.61 7.39
C LEU A 78 -8.96 21.87 8.21
N GLU A 79 -9.78 21.73 9.26
CA GLU A 79 -10.02 22.77 10.27
C GLU A 79 -8.80 23.00 11.17
#